data_AF-A0A7K0KH97-F1
#
_entry.id   AF-A0A7K0KH97-F1
#
_cell.length_a   1.000
_cell.length_b   1.000
_cell.length_c   1.000
_cell.angle_alpha   90.00
_cell.angle_beta   90.00
_cell.angle_gamma   90.00
#
_symmetry.space_group_name_H-M   'P 1'
#
loop_
_entity.id
_entity.type
_entity.pdbx_description
1 polymer ?
#
loop_
_entity_poly.entity_id
_entity_poly.type
_entity_poly.pdbx_seq_one_letter_code
_entity_poly.pdbx_strand_id
1 'polypeptide(L)'
;METLNMTWVNLLRMQFIEILEFYDENPERFQYKELKKAYDALLSVKSVEEFKQWRKLLKDYGLSFTDMDGTAHKDNQLGILDDYAEGANDKILDVFIRWKLSFNPLKWTEMENWNRELVDILLKATKREEDVHIVIFPCGKPNAKRWAAVGQDADRLFEVFGWQTGHVNATNGPVSWMFINGYGLDVLRQSGYSIQIRDFGEFDILSTAFEEDSVASLQQFIDYLRMMDSITQEQVNFLKKIRPIIFRNSGYWELTHGNISYDDNGNVYVEQKGKKPIILAQGKNWRLDKLTRPLVVQMGEKLGEA
;
A
#
# COMPACT_ATOMS: atom_id res chain seq x y z
N MET A 1 0.52 4.53 24.16
CA MET A 1 0.50 3.17 23.57
C MET A 1 0.90 3.36 22.12
N GLU A 2 2.09 2.93 21.71
CA GLU A 2 2.50 3.06 20.30
C GLU A 2 1.65 2.12 19.44
N THR A 3 0.88 2.69 18.52
CA THR A 3 0.08 1.95 17.54
C THR A 3 1.04 1.25 16.57
N LEU A 4 0.92 -0.08 16.42
CA LEU A 4 1.72 -0.85 15.46
C LEU A 4 1.45 -0.34 14.03
N ASN A 5 2.50 0.12 13.34
CA ASN A 5 2.38 0.60 11.97
C ASN A 5 2.38 -0.59 10.99
N MET A 6 1.18 -1.02 10.60
CA MET A 6 0.99 -2.15 9.68
C MET A 6 1.45 -1.84 8.24
N THR A 7 1.46 -0.58 7.82
CA THR A 7 2.01 -0.20 6.51
C THR A 7 3.49 -0.57 6.43
N TRP A 8 4.24 -0.32 7.51
CA TRP A 8 5.66 -0.67 7.57
C TRP A 8 5.90 -2.18 7.55
N VAL A 9 5.07 -2.94 8.27
CA VAL A 9 5.13 -4.39 8.25
C VAL A 9 4.87 -4.92 6.83
N ASN A 10 3.89 -4.37 6.12
CA ASN A 10 3.52 -4.83 4.78
C ASN A 10 4.61 -4.52 3.74
N LEU A 11 5.28 -3.37 3.85
CA LEU A 11 6.46 -3.03 3.04
C LEU A 11 7.55 -4.10 3.11
N LEU A 12 7.93 -4.48 4.34
CA LEU A 12 8.93 -5.53 4.56
C LEU A 12 8.49 -6.89 4.00
N ARG A 13 7.20 -7.23 4.13
CA ARG A 13 6.62 -8.47 3.59
C ARG A 13 6.69 -8.53 2.07
N MET A 14 6.26 -7.46 1.41
CA MET A 14 6.26 -7.34 -0.06
C MET A 14 7.67 -7.46 -0.60
N GLN A 15 8.61 -6.67 -0.07
CA GLN A 15 9.99 -6.74 -0.53
C GLN A 15 10.62 -8.12 -0.29
N PHE A 16 10.25 -8.81 0.79
CA PHE A 16 10.70 -10.18 1.02
C PHE A 16 10.15 -11.15 -0.04
N ILE A 17 8.90 -11.01 -0.46
CA ILE A 17 8.32 -11.83 -1.53
C ILE A 17 9.00 -11.54 -2.86
N GLU A 18 9.19 -10.27 -3.22
CA GLU A 18 9.91 -9.86 -4.43
C GLU A 18 11.35 -10.39 -4.45
N ILE A 19 12.04 -10.40 -3.30
CA ILE A 19 13.35 -11.03 -3.16
C ILE A 19 13.29 -12.52 -3.52
N LEU A 20 12.28 -13.26 -3.03
CA LEU A 20 12.14 -14.69 -3.32
C LEU A 20 11.89 -14.93 -4.82
N GLU A 21 10.92 -14.22 -5.40
CA GLU A 21 10.54 -14.36 -6.81
C GLU A 21 11.70 -13.96 -7.74
N PHE A 22 12.32 -12.81 -7.48
CA PHE A 22 13.41 -12.30 -8.28
C PHE A 22 14.60 -13.27 -8.35
N TYR A 23 15.01 -13.85 -7.22
CA TYR A 23 16.15 -14.78 -7.22
C TYR A 23 15.79 -16.20 -7.64
N ASP A 24 14.53 -16.61 -7.59
CA ASP A 24 14.06 -17.86 -8.19
C ASP A 24 14.09 -17.78 -9.73
N GLU A 25 13.67 -16.64 -10.28
CA GLU A 25 13.69 -16.37 -11.73
C GLU A 25 15.11 -16.08 -12.28
N ASN A 26 16.02 -15.59 -11.42
CA ASN A 26 17.38 -15.16 -11.81
C ASN A 26 18.47 -15.87 -10.98
N PRO A 27 18.56 -17.22 -10.99
CA PRO A 27 19.49 -17.97 -10.15
C PRO A 27 20.97 -17.72 -10.48
N GLU A 28 21.29 -17.24 -11.68
CA GLU A 28 22.64 -16.88 -12.11
C GLU A 28 23.23 -15.72 -11.29
N ARG A 29 22.39 -14.90 -10.65
CA ARG A 29 22.84 -13.82 -9.76
C ARG A 29 23.63 -14.36 -8.57
N PHE A 30 23.40 -15.61 -8.16
CA PHE A 30 24.15 -16.27 -7.09
C PHE A 30 25.57 -16.69 -7.46
N GLN A 31 26.05 -16.37 -8.67
CA GLN A 31 27.49 -16.41 -8.98
C GLN A 31 28.28 -15.45 -8.07
N TYR A 32 27.65 -14.37 -7.61
CA TYR A 32 28.24 -13.50 -6.59
C TYR A 32 28.05 -14.09 -5.19
N LYS A 33 29.16 -14.52 -4.58
CA LYS A 33 29.17 -15.35 -3.37
C LYS A 33 28.65 -14.59 -2.15
N GLU A 34 28.98 -13.31 -2.04
CA GLU A 34 28.57 -12.41 -0.98
C GLU A 34 27.06 -12.20 -0.99
N LEU A 35 26.46 -12.01 -2.18
CA LEU A 35 25.01 -11.92 -2.34
C LEU A 35 24.33 -13.24 -1.95
N LYS A 36 24.84 -14.38 -2.44
CA LYS A 36 24.29 -15.68 -2.04
C LYS A 36 24.32 -15.88 -0.53
N LYS A 37 25.44 -15.57 0.12
CA LYS A 37 25.56 -15.65 1.59
C LYS A 37 24.57 -14.73 2.31
N ALA A 38 24.41 -13.49 1.83
CA ALA A 38 23.47 -12.54 2.41
C ALA A 38 22.01 -12.99 2.23
N TYR A 39 21.68 -13.59 1.09
CA TYR A 39 20.37 -14.18 0.81
C TYR A 39 20.09 -15.39 1.73
N ASP A 40 21.01 -16.36 1.78
CA ASP A 40 20.89 -17.54 2.65
C ASP A 40 20.77 -17.13 4.14
N ALA A 41 21.50 -16.09 4.55
CA ALA A 41 21.41 -15.51 5.88
C ALA A 41 20.03 -14.89 6.14
N LEU A 42 19.49 -14.10 5.20
CA LEU A 42 18.13 -13.53 5.31
C LEU A 42 17.08 -14.64 5.51
N LEU A 43 17.13 -15.69 4.71
CA LEU A 43 16.22 -16.83 4.82
C LEU A 43 16.30 -17.51 6.20
N SER A 44 17.49 -17.51 6.81
CA SER A 44 17.74 -18.15 8.09
C SER A 44 17.36 -17.32 9.32
N VAL A 45 17.09 -16.01 9.17
CA VAL A 45 16.72 -15.12 10.29
C VAL A 45 15.43 -15.57 10.99
N LYS A 46 15.48 -15.62 12.33
CA LYS A 46 14.39 -16.00 13.24
C LYS A 46 14.10 -14.99 14.35
N SER A 47 14.94 -13.97 14.54
CA SER A 47 14.78 -12.95 15.59
C SER A 47 15.20 -11.55 15.13
N VAL A 48 14.77 -10.53 15.86
CA VAL A 48 15.11 -9.12 15.56
C VAL A 48 16.63 -8.91 15.65
N GLU A 49 17.29 -9.54 16.60
CA GLU A 49 18.75 -9.49 16.76
C GLU A 49 19.48 -10.12 15.57
N GLU A 50 19.03 -11.29 15.10
CA GLU A 50 19.57 -11.92 13.90
C GLU A 50 19.32 -11.07 12.65
N PHE A 51 18.17 -10.41 12.56
CA PHE A 51 17.89 -9.48 11.47
C PHE A 51 18.84 -8.27 11.49
N LYS A 52 19.10 -7.68 12.66
CA LYS A 52 20.08 -6.59 12.82
C LYS A 52 21.50 -7.04 12.43
N GLN A 53 21.87 -8.28 12.75
CA GLN A 53 23.15 -8.87 12.31
C GLN A 53 23.20 -9.04 10.79
N TRP A 54 22.10 -9.47 10.18
CA TRP A 54 21.98 -9.56 8.72
C TRP A 54 22.16 -8.19 8.05
N ARG A 55 21.57 -7.11 8.60
CA ARG A 55 21.78 -5.74 8.07
C ARG A 55 23.25 -5.32 8.14
N LYS A 56 23.93 -5.65 9.25
CA LYS A 56 25.38 -5.41 9.36
C LYS A 56 26.17 -6.20 8.32
N LEU A 57 25.81 -7.46 8.06
CA LEU A 57 26.43 -8.29 7.02
C LEU A 57 26.29 -7.66 5.63
N LEU A 58 25.13 -7.09 5.30
CA LEU A 58 24.94 -6.38 4.03
C LEU A 58 25.92 -5.22 3.88
N LYS A 59 26.07 -4.40 4.94
CA LYS A 59 27.04 -3.30 4.95
C LYS A 59 28.47 -3.78 4.78
N ASP A 60 28.85 -4.85 5.48
CA ASP A 60 30.19 -5.44 5.37
C ASP A 60 30.48 -5.97 3.94
N TYR A 61 29.45 -6.32 3.18
CA TYR A 61 29.54 -6.77 1.79
C TYR A 61 29.31 -5.67 0.74
N GLY A 62 29.10 -4.41 1.16
CA GLY A 62 28.75 -3.31 0.25
C GLY A 62 27.41 -3.51 -0.45
N LEU A 63 26.49 -4.26 0.16
CA LEU A 63 25.14 -4.55 -0.31
C LEU A 63 24.06 -3.77 0.47
N SER A 64 24.46 -2.89 1.41
CA SER A 64 23.54 -2.05 2.17
C SER A 64 22.93 -0.96 1.29
N PHE A 65 21.75 -0.47 1.68
CA PHE A 65 21.09 0.63 0.97
C PHE A 65 21.97 1.89 0.87
N THR A 66 22.79 2.17 1.88
CA THR A 66 23.68 3.34 1.91
C THR A 66 24.88 3.25 0.96
N ASP A 67 25.19 2.04 0.47
CA ASP A 67 26.30 1.79 -0.45
C ASP A 67 25.79 1.70 -1.91
N MET A 68 24.49 1.93 -2.14
CA MET A 68 23.86 1.86 -3.48
C MET A 68 24.29 2.99 -4.42
N ASP A 69 24.66 4.16 -3.90
CA ASP A 69 25.15 5.29 -4.73
C ASP A 69 26.53 5.03 -5.36
N GLY A 70 27.26 4.02 -4.86
CA GLY A 70 28.60 3.65 -5.33
C GLY A 70 28.70 2.30 -6.05
N THR A 71 27.62 1.53 -6.16
CA THR A 71 27.65 0.15 -6.67
C THR A 71 27.07 0.00 -8.07
N ALA A 72 27.65 -0.93 -8.84
CA ALA A 72 27.20 -1.33 -10.18
C ALA A 72 25.90 -2.16 -10.18
N HIS A 73 25.18 -2.24 -9.06
CA HIS A 73 24.12 -3.22 -8.82
C HIS A 73 22.76 -2.56 -8.66
N LYS A 74 22.21 -2.07 -9.78
CA LYS A 74 20.81 -1.61 -9.89
C LYS A 74 19.76 -2.68 -9.52
N ASP A 75 20.20 -3.93 -9.32
CA ASP A 75 19.35 -5.10 -9.10
C ASP A 75 19.49 -5.70 -7.68
N ASN A 76 20.08 -4.98 -6.72
CA ASN A 76 20.27 -5.48 -5.35
C ASN A 76 18.97 -5.43 -4.51
N GLN A 77 18.12 -6.45 -4.66
CA GLN A 77 16.86 -6.55 -3.90
C GLN A 77 17.06 -6.60 -2.38
N LEU A 78 18.22 -7.10 -1.90
CA LEU A 78 18.50 -7.16 -0.46
C LEU A 78 18.74 -5.77 0.14
N GLY A 79 19.37 -4.87 -0.62
CA GLY A 79 19.59 -3.48 -0.23
C GLY A 79 18.29 -2.69 -0.10
N ILE A 80 17.27 -3.02 -0.90
CA ILE A 80 15.95 -2.37 -0.80
C ILE A 80 15.25 -2.79 0.51
N LEU A 81 15.31 -4.08 0.87
CA LEU A 81 14.78 -4.54 2.17
C LEU A 81 15.52 -3.89 3.34
N ASP A 82 16.83 -3.65 3.20
CA ASP A 82 17.64 -2.93 4.19
C ASP A 82 17.21 -1.47 4.37
N ASP A 83 16.87 -0.75 3.28
CA ASP A 83 16.30 0.62 3.34
C ASP A 83 14.98 0.62 4.13
N TYR A 84 14.05 -0.27 3.77
CA TYR A 84 12.77 -0.38 4.49
C TYR A 84 12.98 -0.75 5.97
N ALA A 85 14.01 -1.52 6.29
CA ALA A 85 14.32 -1.88 7.66
C ALA A 85 14.93 -0.75 8.50
N GLU A 86 15.54 0.28 7.89
CA GLU A 86 16.18 1.38 8.64
C GLU A 86 15.20 2.16 9.51
N GLY A 87 13.97 2.39 9.02
CA GLY A 87 12.93 3.08 9.79
C GLY A 87 12.01 2.15 10.60
N ALA A 88 12.25 0.84 10.60
CA ALA A 88 11.44 -0.13 11.34
C ALA A 88 11.94 -0.28 12.79
N ASN A 89 11.08 -0.03 13.77
CA ASN A 89 11.40 -0.36 15.16
C ASN A 89 11.30 -1.88 15.44
N ASP A 90 11.82 -2.31 16.58
CA ASP A 90 11.89 -3.73 16.95
C ASP A 90 10.51 -4.44 16.96
N LYS A 91 9.42 -3.71 17.25
CA LYS A 91 8.06 -4.29 17.21
C LYS A 91 7.62 -4.57 15.77
N ILE A 92 7.92 -3.67 14.84
CA ILE A 92 7.62 -3.85 13.41
C ILE A 92 8.42 -5.03 12.86
N LEU A 93 9.73 -5.07 13.16
CA LEU A 93 10.62 -6.15 12.74
C LEU A 93 10.18 -7.50 13.31
N ASP A 94 9.81 -7.56 14.59
CA ASP A 94 9.30 -8.77 15.23
C ASP A 94 8.03 -9.31 14.54
N VAL A 95 7.07 -8.43 14.19
CA VAL A 95 5.85 -8.83 13.48
C VAL A 95 6.16 -9.33 12.06
N PHE A 96 7.07 -8.67 11.35
CA PHE A 96 7.54 -9.12 10.03
C PHE A 96 8.22 -10.50 10.13
N ILE A 97 9.13 -10.69 11.08
CA ILE A 97 9.88 -11.94 11.25
C ILE A 97 8.94 -13.09 11.63
N ARG A 98 8.01 -12.87 12.57
CA ARG A 98 6.99 -13.88 12.91
C ARG A 98 6.16 -14.28 11.69
N TRP A 99 5.78 -13.31 10.85
CA TRP A 99 5.11 -13.61 9.60
C TRP A 99 6.00 -14.42 8.65
N LYS A 100 7.25 -14.01 8.43
CA LYS A 100 8.21 -14.70 7.55
C LYS A 100 8.37 -16.16 7.97
N LEU A 101 8.46 -16.44 9.27
CA LEU A 101 8.59 -17.81 9.78
C LEU A 101 7.33 -18.67 9.54
N SER A 102 6.17 -18.04 9.44
CA SER A 102 4.89 -18.71 9.10
C SER A 102 4.59 -18.74 7.59
N PHE A 103 5.34 -17.98 6.80
CA PHE A 103 5.12 -17.82 5.37
C PHE A 103 5.51 -19.10 4.62
N ASN A 104 4.66 -19.52 3.69
CA ASN A 104 4.90 -20.68 2.84
C ASN A 104 4.86 -20.23 1.38
N PRO A 105 6.02 -20.17 0.69
CA PRO A 105 6.10 -19.72 -0.70
C PRO A 105 5.23 -20.53 -1.66
N LEU A 106 5.13 -21.86 -1.49
CA LEU A 106 4.30 -22.70 -2.37
C LEU A 106 2.82 -22.36 -2.24
N LYS A 107 2.34 -22.20 -1.00
CA LYS A 107 0.95 -21.77 -0.75
C LYS A 107 0.70 -20.35 -1.27
N TRP A 108 1.71 -19.48 -1.22
CA TRP A 108 1.62 -18.14 -1.78
C TRP A 108 1.42 -18.19 -3.30
N THR A 109 2.23 -18.97 -4.02
CA THR A 109 2.08 -19.14 -5.48
C THR A 109 0.72 -19.74 -5.87
N GLU A 110 0.26 -20.76 -5.14
CA GLU A 110 -1.09 -21.34 -5.35
C GLU A 110 -2.19 -20.29 -5.20
N MET A 111 -2.08 -19.46 -4.16
CA MET A 111 -3.05 -18.42 -3.85
C MET A 111 -3.01 -17.25 -4.83
N GLU A 112 -1.82 -16.85 -5.30
CA GLU A 112 -1.66 -15.85 -6.37
C GLU A 112 -2.32 -16.31 -7.68
N ASN A 113 -2.16 -17.58 -8.03
CA ASN A 113 -2.84 -18.15 -9.21
C ASN A 113 -4.36 -18.13 -9.04
N TRP A 114 -4.86 -18.48 -7.84
CA TRP A 114 -6.29 -18.40 -7.56
C TRP A 114 -6.80 -16.95 -7.60
N ASN A 115 -6.02 -15.98 -7.11
CA ASN A 115 -6.33 -14.55 -7.23
C ASN A 115 -6.44 -14.13 -8.69
N ARG A 116 -5.50 -14.52 -9.56
CA ARG A 116 -5.53 -14.23 -11.00
C ARG A 116 -6.81 -14.74 -11.66
N GLU A 117 -7.19 -15.98 -11.37
CA GLU A 117 -8.43 -16.59 -11.90
C GLU A 117 -9.69 -15.86 -11.42
N LEU A 118 -9.73 -15.51 -10.12
CA LEU A 118 -10.83 -14.75 -9.54
C LEU A 118 -10.96 -13.37 -10.18
N VAL A 119 -9.85 -12.65 -10.38
CA VAL A 119 -9.83 -11.33 -11.02
C VAL A 119 -10.40 -11.41 -12.45
N ASP A 120 -10.06 -12.45 -13.21
CA ASP A 120 -10.62 -12.65 -14.55
C ASP A 120 -12.14 -12.87 -14.54
N ILE A 121 -12.65 -13.58 -13.52
CA ILE A 121 -14.10 -13.76 -13.33
C ILE A 121 -14.76 -12.40 -13.02
N LEU A 122 -14.17 -11.63 -12.10
CA LEU A 122 -14.69 -10.31 -11.73
C LEU A 122 -14.68 -9.35 -12.93
N LEU A 123 -13.62 -9.34 -13.74
CA LEU A 123 -13.52 -8.54 -14.97
C LEU A 123 -14.59 -8.88 -16.00
N LYS A 124 -14.94 -10.16 -16.15
CA LYS A 124 -16.06 -10.54 -17.01
C LYS A 124 -17.40 -10.03 -16.45
N ALA A 125 -17.53 -9.92 -15.13
CA ALA A 125 -18.73 -9.40 -14.48
C ALA A 125 -18.85 -7.85 -14.57
N THR A 126 -17.75 -7.14 -14.84
CA THR A 126 -17.74 -5.69 -15.06
C THR A 126 -17.93 -5.29 -16.53
N LYS A 127 -17.47 -6.09 -17.50
CA LYS A 127 -17.67 -5.84 -18.95
C LYS A 127 -19.15 -5.78 -19.36
N ARG A 128 -19.64 -4.61 -19.82
CA ARG A 128 -21.01 -4.39 -20.33
C ARG A 128 -21.04 -3.30 -21.40
N GLU A 129 -22.09 -3.29 -22.22
CA GLU A 129 -22.30 -2.33 -23.31
C GLU A 129 -22.76 -0.94 -22.83
N GLU A 130 -23.32 -0.82 -21.63
CA GLU A 130 -23.83 0.44 -21.08
C GLU A 130 -23.16 0.80 -19.74
N ASP A 131 -22.56 2.00 -19.70
CA ASP A 131 -21.58 2.46 -18.72
C ASP A 131 -22.22 3.24 -17.54
N VAL A 132 -23.26 2.69 -16.93
CA VAL A 132 -24.16 3.45 -16.03
C VAL A 132 -23.86 3.25 -14.54
N HIS A 133 -23.31 2.11 -14.14
CA HIS A 133 -23.13 1.75 -12.74
C HIS A 133 -21.66 1.53 -12.39
N ILE A 134 -21.22 2.04 -11.24
CA ILE A 134 -19.97 1.63 -10.61
C ILE A 134 -20.23 0.31 -9.88
N VAL A 135 -19.56 -0.75 -10.30
CA VAL A 135 -19.74 -2.09 -9.74
C VAL A 135 -18.71 -2.33 -8.64
N ILE A 136 -19.20 -2.78 -7.48
CA ILE A 136 -18.34 -3.15 -6.36
C ILE A 136 -18.71 -4.54 -5.85
N PHE A 137 -17.71 -5.27 -5.36
CA PHE A 137 -17.86 -6.65 -4.92
C PHE A 137 -17.53 -6.76 -3.43
N PRO A 138 -18.39 -7.34 -2.59
CA PRO A 138 -18.05 -7.64 -1.20
C PRO A 138 -16.82 -8.55 -1.15
N CYS A 139 -15.86 -8.25 -0.28
CA CYS A 139 -14.66 -9.05 -0.08
C CYS A 139 -14.19 -9.02 1.38
N GLY A 140 -13.28 -9.93 1.72
CA GLY A 140 -12.73 -10.07 3.06
C GLY A 140 -13.58 -10.94 3.99
N LYS A 141 -13.01 -11.25 5.16
CA LYS A 141 -13.65 -12.15 6.13
C LYS A 141 -14.98 -11.58 6.68
N PRO A 142 -15.91 -12.43 7.15
CA PRO A 142 -17.22 -12.00 7.68
C PRO A 142 -17.17 -10.88 8.73
N ASN A 143 -16.10 -10.84 9.53
CA ASN A 143 -15.90 -9.86 10.62
C ASN A 143 -15.15 -8.59 10.17
N ALA A 144 -14.74 -8.52 8.91
CA ALA A 144 -13.98 -7.41 8.33
C ALA A 144 -14.50 -7.13 6.91
N LYS A 145 -15.80 -6.85 6.81
CA LYS A 145 -16.49 -6.60 5.54
C LYS A 145 -15.86 -5.41 4.81
N ARG A 146 -15.34 -5.66 3.62
CA ARG A 146 -14.82 -4.67 2.69
C ARG A 146 -15.51 -4.84 1.34
N TRP A 147 -15.26 -3.90 0.44
CA TRP A 147 -15.65 -4.01 -0.95
C TRP A 147 -14.46 -3.74 -1.83
N ALA A 148 -14.57 -4.11 -3.10
CA ALA A 148 -13.56 -3.82 -4.09
C ALA A 148 -14.17 -3.44 -5.44
N ALA A 149 -13.49 -2.54 -6.14
CA ALA A 149 -13.71 -2.23 -7.54
C ALA A 149 -12.53 -2.74 -8.38
N VAL A 150 -12.78 -3.11 -9.64
CA VAL A 150 -11.82 -3.78 -10.53
C VAL A 150 -11.87 -3.21 -11.93
N GLY A 151 -10.71 -3.02 -12.54
CA GLY A 151 -10.59 -2.51 -13.92
C GLY A 151 -11.26 -1.15 -14.07
N GLN A 152 -12.13 -1.03 -15.07
CA GLN A 152 -12.81 0.23 -15.41
C GLN A 152 -13.55 0.88 -14.22
N ASP A 153 -14.10 0.07 -13.30
CA ASP A 153 -14.82 0.60 -12.13
C ASP A 153 -13.84 1.21 -11.11
N ALA A 154 -12.65 0.63 -10.97
CA ALA A 154 -11.59 1.20 -10.15
C ALA A 154 -11.02 2.48 -10.79
N ASP A 155 -10.80 2.47 -12.11
CA ASP A 155 -10.35 3.64 -12.87
C ASP A 155 -11.35 4.79 -12.75
N ARG A 156 -12.65 4.51 -12.85
CA ARG A 156 -13.71 5.52 -12.70
C ARG A 156 -13.75 6.13 -11.29
N LEU A 157 -13.49 5.33 -10.26
CA LEU A 157 -13.38 5.84 -8.89
C LEU A 157 -12.17 6.76 -8.71
N PHE A 158 -11.05 6.44 -9.37
CA PHE A 158 -9.91 7.35 -9.45
C PHE A 158 -10.26 8.64 -10.18
N GLU A 159 -10.91 8.58 -11.34
CA GLU A 159 -11.28 9.78 -12.11
C GLU A 159 -12.25 10.69 -11.34
N VAL A 160 -13.21 10.11 -10.61
CA VAL A 160 -14.27 10.87 -9.93
C VAL A 160 -13.85 11.41 -8.55
N PHE A 161 -13.11 10.61 -7.78
CA PHE A 161 -12.77 10.91 -6.39
C PHE A 161 -11.26 11.09 -6.17
N GLY A 162 -10.43 10.74 -7.14
CA GLY A 162 -8.97 10.74 -7.03
C GLY A 162 -8.45 9.70 -6.04
N TRP A 163 -9.26 8.70 -5.68
CA TRP A 163 -8.83 7.60 -4.80
C TRP A 163 -7.80 6.74 -5.52
N GLN A 164 -6.67 6.49 -4.87
CA GLN A 164 -5.56 5.77 -5.45
C GLN A 164 -5.98 4.36 -5.84
N THR A 165 -5.68 3.97 -7.08
CA THR A 165 -5.77 2.58 -7.53
C THR A 165 -4.47 1.87 -7.24
N GLY A 166 -4.57 0.66 -6.71
CA GLY A 166 -3.52 -0.35 -6.78
C GLY A 166 -3.66 -1.16 -8.07
N HIS A 167 -2.90 -2.25 -8.15
CA HIS A 167 -3.03 -3.22 -9.22
C HIS A 167 -3.11 -4.64 -8.66
N VAL A 168 -3.68 -5.54 -9.45
CA VAL A 168 -3.63 -6.98 -9.23
C VAL A 168 -3.30 -7.63 -10.56
N ASN A 169 -2.47 -8.68 -10.53
CA ASN A 169 -2.17 -9.44 -11.73
C ASN A 169 -3.40 -10.26 -12.15
N ALA A 170 -3.81 -10.12 -13.40
CA ALA A 170 -4.77 -11.00 -14.06
C ALA A 170 -4.04 -11.86 -15.10
N THR A 171 -4.72 -12.83 -15.72
CA THR A 171 -4.10 -13.72 -16.71
C THR A 171 -3.52 -12.97 -17.92
N ASN A 172 -4.14 -11.85 -18.30
CA ASN A 172 -3.74 -11.06 -19.47
C ASN A 172 -2.95 -9.79 -19.13
N GLY A 173 -2.45 -9.68 -17.90
CA GLY A 173 -1.67 -8.52 -17.42
C GLY A 173 -2.26 -7.88 -16.17
N PRO A 174 -1.58 -6.85 -15.64
CA PRO A 174 -2.03 -6.13 -14.45
C PRO A 174 -3.32 -5.35 -14.74
N VAL A 175 -4.18 -5.27 -13.72
CA VAL A 175 -5.49 -4.65 -13.78
C VAL A 175 -5.68 -3.75 -12.58
N SER A 176 -6.27 -2.57 -12.80
CA SER A 176 -6.57 -1.61 -11.73
C SER A 176 -7.45 -2.23 -10.65
N TRP A 177 -7.11 -1.95 -9.40
CA TRP A 177 -7.80 -2.47 -8.24
C TRP A 177 -7.99 -1.36 -7.20
N MET A 178 -9.10 -1.37 -6.47
CA MET A 178 -9.32 -0.45 -5.36
C MET A 178 -10.17 -1.10 -4.26
N PHE A 179 -9.62 -1.23 -3.06
CA PHE A 179 -10.45 -1.54 -1.89
C PHE A 179 -11.26 -0.33 -1.45
N ILE A 180 -12.51 -0.60 -1.10
CA ILE A 180 -13.46 0.36 -0.58
C ILE A 180 -13.78 -0.07 0.85
N ASN A 181 -13.40 0.76 1.81
CA ASN A 181 -13.72 0.55 3.22
C ASN A 181 -15.13 1.10 3.54
N GLY A 182 -15.57 0.96 4.80
CA GLY A 182 -16.89 1.45 5.22
C GLY A 182 -17.11 2.94 4.95
N TYR A 183 -16.08 3.77 5.13
CA TYR A 183 -16.13 5.21 4.84
C TYR A 183 -16.29 5.46 3.34
N GLY A 184 -15.52 4.78 2.50
CA GLY A 184 -15.63 4.87 1.05
C GLY A 184 -17.02 4.45 0.56
N LEU A 185 -17.60 3.39 1.12
CA LEU A 185 -18.95 2.98 0.75
C LEU A 185 -20.00 4.03 1.09
N ASP A 186 -19.88 4.69 2.25
CA ASP A 186 -20.80 5.75 2.64
C ASP A 186 -20.67 6.98 1.74
N VAL A 187 -19.44 7.34 1.35
CA VAL A 187 -19.18 8.37 0.33
C VAL A 187 -19.89 8.00 -0.98
N LEU A 188 -19.70 6.77 -1.48
CA LEU A 188 -20.31 6.33 -2.72
C LEU A 188 -21.84 6.39 -2.68
N ARG A 189 -22.47 5.96 -1.57
CA ARG A 189 -23.92 6.01 -1.40
C ARG A 189 -24.49 7.44 -1.43
N GLN A 190 -23.72 8.41 -0.98
CA GLN A 190 -24.15 9.81 -0.90
C GLN A 190 -23.70 10.65 -2.11
N SER A 191 -22.80 10.13 -2.94
CA SER A 191 -22.19 10.84 -4.06
C SER A 191 -23.12 11.09 -5.26
N GLY A 192 -24.30 10.44 -5.29
CA GLY A 192 -25.25 10.51 -6.40
C GLY A 192 -24.91 9.62 -7.61
N TYR A 193 -23.76 8.93 -7.59
CA TYR A 193 -23.43 7.93 -8.60
C TYR A 193 -24.22 6.63 -8.38
N SER A 194 -24.56 5.94 -9.46
CA SER A 194 -25.26 4.66 -9.38
C SER A 194 -24.28 3.55 -9.02
N ILE A 195 -24.46 2.93 -7.85
CA ILE A 195 -23.58 1.87 -7.33
C ILE A 195 -24.31 0.53 -7.38
N GLN A 196 -23.68 -0.50 -7.93
CA GLN A 196 -24.20 -1.86 -7.92
C GLN A 196 -23.28 -2.78 -7.12
N ILE A 197 -23.81 -3.34 -6.03
CA ILE A 197 -23.11 -4.37 -5.26
C ILE A 197 -23.41 -5.74 -5.89
N ARG A 198 -22.37 -6.47 -6.30
CA ARG A 198 -22.50 -7.83 -6.83
C ARG A 198 -21.80 -8.82 -5.91
N ASP A 199 -22.57 -9.76 -5.37
CA ASP A 199 -22.07 -10.79 -4.48
C ASP A 199 -21.76 -12.07 -5.27
N PHE A 200 -20.50 -12.50 -5.20
CA PHE A 200 -20.00 -13.74 -5.82
C PHE A 200 -19.61 -14.79 -4.75
N GLY A 201 -20.02 -14.58 -3.50
CA GLY A 201 -19.64 -15.40 -2.35
C GLY A 201 -18.45 -14.81 -1.59
N GLU A 202 -18.00 -15.53 -0.55
CA GLU A 202 -16.86 -15.11 0.26
C GLU A 202 -15.56 -15.31 -0.50
N PHE A 203 -14.93 -14.21 -0.90
CA PHE A 203 -13.57 -14.20 -1.42
C PHE A 203 -12.74 -13.12 -0.73
N ASP A 204 -11.44 -13.35 -0.67
CA ASP A 204 -10.46 -12.36 -0.22
C ASP A 204 -9.44 -12.23 -1.34
N ILE A 205 -9.18 -10.99 -1.77
CA ILE A 205 -8.14 -10.73 -2.75
C ILE A 205 -6.97 -10.17 -1.99
N LEU A 206 -5.82 -10.80 -2.15
CA LEU A 206 -4.58 -10.34 -1.54
C LEU A 206 -3.89 -9.50 -2.60
N SER A 207 -4.18 -8.20 -2.60
CA SER A 207 -3.43 -7.26 -3.43
C SER A 207 -2.02 -7.13 -2.86
N THR A 208 -1.02 -7.17 -3.74
CA THR A 208 0.35 -6.79 -3.42
C THR A 208 0.49 -5.27 -3.25
N ALA A 209 -0.50 -4.48 -3.72
CA ALA A 209 -0.56 -3.01 -3.64
C ALA A 209 -1.05 -2.50 -2.26
N PHE A 210 -0.43 -3.00 -1.18
CA PHE A 210 -0.80 -2.66 0.21
C PHE A 210 -0.69 -1.16 0.54
N GLU A 211 0.16 -0.45 -0.18
CA GLU A 211 0.42 0.98 0.02
C GLU A 211 -0.71 1.81 -0.57
N GLU A 212 -1.09 1.50 -1.80
CA GLU A 212 -2.21 2.10 -2.51
C GLU A 212 -3.51 1.87 -1.75
N ASP A 213 -3.70 0.69 -1.17
CA ASP A 213 -4.83 0.38 -0.31
C ASP A 213 -4.87 1.25 0.95
N SER A 214 -3.70 1.53 1.53
CA SER A 214 -3.57 2.38 2.71
C SER A 214 -3.86 3.84 2.38
N VAL A 215 -3.36 4.31 1.23
CA VAL A 215 -3.60 5.66 0.69
C VAL A 215 -5.08 5.84 0.34
N ALA A 216 -5.66 4.94 -0.45
CA ALA A 216 -7.08 4.95 -0.81
C ALA A 216 -7.98 4.92 0.43
N SER A 217 -7.64 4.10 1.44
CA SER A 217 -8.37 4.06 2.70
C SER A 217 -8.37 5.40 3.44
N LEU A 218 -7.24 6.11 3.43
CA LEU A 218 -7.11 7.44 4.02
C LEU A 218 -7.90 8.48 3.23
N GLN A 219 -7.82 8.44 1.90
CA GLN A 219 -8.56 9.34 1.01
C GLN A 219 -10.08 9.18 1.22
N GLN A 220 -10.56 7.94 1.23
CA GLN A 220 -11.96 7.61 1.52
C GLN A 220 -12.42 8.11 2.90
N PHE A 221 -11.56 8.01 3.91
CA PHE A 221 -11.87 8.55 5.25
C PHE A 221 -11.95 10.08 5.26
N ILE A 222 -11.03 10.76 4.58
CA ILE A 222 -11.02 12.22 4.46
C ILE A 222 -12.25 12.71 3.68
N ASP A 223 -12.60 12.07 2.57
CA ASP A 223 -13.80 12.43 1.81
C ASP A 223 -15.07 12.14 2.59
N TYR A 224 -15.11 11.07 3.38
CA TYR A 224 -16.19 10.83 4.33
C TYR A 224 -16.31 11.98 5.34
N LEU A 225 -15.20 12.44 5.93
CA LEU A 225 -15.21 13.61 6.83
C LEU A 225 -15.71 14.88 6.14
N ARG A 226 -15.35 15.09 4.87
CA ARG A 226 -15.80 16.25 4.07
C ARG A 226 -17.29 16.23 3.76
N MET A 227 -17.91 15.05 3.66
CA MET A 227 -19.33 14.90 3.35
C MET A 227 -20.23 15.00 4.58
N MET A 228 -19.66 15.01 5.78
CA MET A 228 -20.44 14.97 7.02
C MET A 228 -20.80 16.35 7.54
N ASP A 229 -21.81 16.96 6.92
CA ASP A 229 -22.47 18.18 7.41
C ASP A 229 -23.21 17.98 8.74
N SER A 230 -23.48 16.72 9.14
CA SER A 230 -24.30 16.35 10.30
C SER A 230 -23.50 15.99 11.57
N ILE A 231 -22.17 15.92 11.49
CA ILE A 231 -21.30 15.63 12.63
C ILE A 231 -20.89 16.92 13.32
N THR A 232 -20.96 16.96 14.66
CA THR A 232 -20.53 18.14 15.41
C THR A 232 -19.02 18.39 15.21
N GLN A 233 -18.61 19.66 15.18
CA GLN A 233 -17.20 20.04 15.03
C GLN A 233 -16.28 19.33 16.05
N GLU A 234 -16.78 19.02 17.25
CA GLU A 234 -16.08 18.26 18.28
C GLU A 234 -15.78 16.81 17.87
N GLN A 235 -16.74 16.12 17.25
CA GLN A 235 -16.57 14.76 16.76
C GLN A 235 -15.61 14.71 15.55
N VAL A 236 -15.71 15.68 14.63
CA VAL A 236 -14.72 15.83 13.54
C VAL A 236 -13.32 16.06 14.11
N ASN A 237 -13.18 16.93 15.12
CA ASN A 237 -11.91 17.20 15.77
C ASN A 237 -11.36 16.00 16.56
N PHE A 238 -12.24 15.16 17.13
CA PHE A 238 -11.85 13.90 17.74
C PHE A 238 -11.35 12.90 16.69
N LEU A 239 -12.07 12.72 15.58
CA LEU A 239 -11.71 11.83 14.48
C LEU A 239 -10.37 12.20 13.83
N LYS A 240 -10.06 13.49 13.69
CA LYS A 240 -8.75 13.99 13.24
C LYS A 240 -7.59 13.59 14.18
N LYS A 241 -7.83 13.56 15.49
CA LYS A 241 -6.81 13.25 16.52
C LYS A 241 -6.47 11.77 16.61
N ILE A 242 -7.42 10.88 16.31
CA ILE A 242 -7.22 9.43 16.43
C ILE A 242 -6.47 8.81 15.24
N ARG A 243 -6.25 9.55 14.15
CA ARG A 243 -5.61 9.07 12.91
C ARG A 243 -4.52 10.06 12.44
N PRO A 244 -3.38 10.17 13.15
CA PRO A 244 -2.24 10.91 12.63
C PRO A 244 -1.76 10.28 11.32
N ILE A 245 -1.44 11.11 10.32
CA ILE A 245 -0.80 10.68 9.07
C ILE A 245 0.70 10.60 9.31
N ILE A 246 1.32 9.52 8.83
CA ILE A 246 2.76 9.31 8.89
C ILE A 246 3.29 9.32 7.44
N PHE A 247 4.34 10.10 7.17
CA PHE A 247 4.86 10.30 5.81
C PHE A 247 6.32 10.76 5.79
N ARG A 248 7.04 10.54 4.66
CA ARG A 248 8.40 11.06 4.44
C ARG A 248 8.31 12.56 4.15
N ASN A 249 8.97 13.38 4.95
CA ASN A 249 9.07 14.81 4.65
C ASN A 249 10.26 15.03 3.70
N SER A 250 10.05 15.71 2.57
CA SER A 250 11.10 15.99 1.59
C SER A 250 12.34 16.61 2.26
N GLY A 251 13.52 16.00 2.05
CA GLY A 251 14.78 16.45 2.67
C GLY A 251 15.08 15.86 4.05
N TYR A 252 14.24 14.96 4.56
CA TYR A 252 14.48 14.18 5.78
C TYR A 252 14.37 12.69 5.47
N TRP A 253 15.33 11.90 5.95
CA TRP A 253 15.36 10.44 5.78
C TRP A 253 14.39 9.71 6.73
N GLU A 254 13.92 10.39 7.79
CA GLU A 254 13.00 9.84 8.80
C GLU A 254 11.52 10.15 8.48
N LEU A 255 10.63 9.18 8.71
CA LEU A 255 9.17 9.42 8.65
C LEU A 255 8.76 10.38 9.77
N THR A 256 7.89 11.33 9.42
CA THR A 256 7.31 12.30 10.35
C THR A 256 5.81 12.03 10.50
N HIS A 257 5.24 12.42 11.64
CA HIS A 257 3.79 12.39 11.84
C HIS A 257 3.20 13.80 11.70
N GLY A 258 1.92 13.86 11.35
CA GLY A 258 1.16 15.10 11.37
C GLY A 258 -0.34 14.83 11.45
N ASN A 259 -1.08 15.87 11.81
CA ASN A 259 -2.53 15.78 11.97
C ASN A 259 -3.24 16.34 10.74
N ILE A 260 -4.36 15.72 10.38
CA ILE A 260 -5.22 16.18 9.29
C ILE A 260 -6.00 17.41 9.76
N SER A 261 -5.89 18.49 9.00
CA SER A 261 -6.64 19.73 9.19
C SER A 261 -7.24 20.18 7.86
N TYR A 262 -8.23 21.06 7.95
CA TYR A 262 -8.95 21.62 6.81
C TYR A 262 -8.92 23.15 6.91
N ASP A 263 -8.91 23.84 5.77
CA ASP A 263 -9.10 25.29 5.73
C ASP A 263 -10.54 25.64 5.35
N ASP A 264 -10.87 26.93 5.44
CA ASP A 264 -12.20 27.45 5.12
C ASP A 264 -12.60 27.24 3.65
N ASN A 265 -11.64 26.88 2.78
CA ASN A 265 -11.88 26.56 1.37
C ASN A 265 -12.02 25.04 1.12
N GLY A 266 -12.02 24.22 2.18
CA GLY A 266 -12.14 22.76 2.07
C GLY A 266 -10.86 22.05 1.62
N ASN A 267 -9.73 22.75 1.58
CA ASN A 267 -8.43 22.12 1.32
C ASN A 267 -8.02 21.26 2.51
N VAL A 268 -7.43 20.11 2.21
CA VAL A 268 -6.90 19.21 3.24
C VAL A 268 -5.40 19.44 3.35
N TYR A 269 -4.90 19.56 4.56
CA TYR A 269 -3.46 19.65 4.81
C TYR A 269 -3.06 18.89 6.06
N VAL A 270 -1.76 18.61 6.15
CA VAL A 270 -1.13 18.04 7.32
C VAL A 270 -0.41 19.12 8.09
N GLU A 271 -0.78 19.26 9.36
CA GLU A 271 -0.07 20.12 10.31
C GLU A 271 1.03 19.35 11.03
N GLN A 272 2.20 19.98 11.09
CA GLN A 272 3.36 19.50 11.82
C GLN A 272 3.87 20.60 12.74
N LYS A 273 4.25 20.23 13.96
CA LYS A 273 4.74 21.19 14.94
C LYS A 273 6.00 21.90 14.40
N GLY A 274 5.93 23.23 14.28
CA GLY A 274 7.06 24.06 13.87
C GLY A 274 7.41 24.02 12.37
N LYS A 275 6.57 23.42 11.52
CA LYS A 275 6.80 23.36 10.06
C LYS A 275 5.61 23.94 9.30
N LYS A 276 5.83 24.26 8.01
CA LYS A 276 4.75 24.69 7.11
C LYS A 276 3.78 23.53 6.86
N PRO A 277 2.46 23.79 6.81
CA PRO A 277 1.47 22.79 6.44
C PRO A 277 1.75 22.19 5.06
N ILE A 278 1.51 20.90 4.92
CA ILE A 278 1.64 20.19 3.65
C ILE A 278 0.24 19.94 3.11
N ILE A 279 -0.08 20.57 1.98
CA ILE A 279 -1.38 20.43 1.33
C ILE A 279 -1.49 19.03 0.73
N LEU A 280 -2.52 18.28 1.12
CA LEU A 280 -2.84 16.94 0.63
C LEU A 280 -3.90 16.93 -0.45
N ALA A 281 -4.83 17.88 -0.41
CA ALA A 281 -5.86 17.99 -1.43
C ALA A 281 -6.34 19.44 -1.56
N GLN A 282 -6.62 19.84 -2.80
CA GLN A 282 -7.25 21.12 -3.12
C GLN A 282 -8.58 20.83 -3.83
N GLY A 283 -9.70 21.06 -3.15
CA GLY A 283 -10.98 20.53 -3.60
C GLY A 283 -10.94 19.00 -3.75
N LYS A 284 -11.25 18.50 -4.95
CA LYS A 284 -11.23 17.07 -5.31
C LYS A 284 -9.86 16.54 -5.74
N ASN A 285 -8.87 17.42 -5.90
CA ASN A 285 -7.59 17.03 -6.49
C ASN A 285 -6.58 16.71 -5.40
N TRP A 286 -6.11 15.47 -5.36
CA TRP A 286 -5.11 14.99 -4.42
C TRP A 286 -3.71 15.46 -4.83
N ARG A 287 -2.95 15.96 -3.86
CA ARG A 287 -1.59 16.51 -3.96
C ARG A 287 -0.62 15.70 -3.11
N LEU A 288 -0.62 14.39 -3.34
CA LEU A 288 0.25 13.43 -2.63
C LEU A 288 1.69 13.42 -3.21
N ASP A 289 1.93 14.19 -4.28
CA ASP A 289 3.23 14.40 -4.92
C ASP A 289 4.29 14.90 -3.93
N LYS A 290 3.88 15.69 -2.94
CA LYS A 290 4.78 16.27 -1.93
C LYS A 290 5.09 15.33 -0.76
N LEU A 291 4.50 14.14 -0.73
CA LEU A 291 4.71 13.12 0.31
C LEU A 291 5.63 11.96 -0.13
N THR A 292 6.17 11.93 -1.36
CA THR A 292 6.82 10.73 -1.94
C THR A 292 8.19 11.05 -2.57
N ARG A 293 9.23 10.19 -2.54
CA ARG A 293 9.33 8.71 -2.76
C ARG A 293 10.10 7.94 -1.65
N PRO A 294 9.98 6.59 -1.54
CA PRO A 294 9.20 5.64 -2.34
C PRO A 294 7.91 5.20 -1.61
N LEU A 295 6.78 5.56 -2.17
CA LEU A 295 5.51 4.80 -2.16
C LEU A 295 5.06 4.65 -3.63
N VAL A 296 6.05 4.56 -4.53
CA VAL A 296 5.89 4.65 -5.98
C VAL A 296 6.77 3.56 -6.57
N VAL A 297 6.28 2.34 -6.57
CA VAL A 297 6.85 1.22 -7.32
C VAL A 297 5.69 0.58 -8.09
N GLN A 298 5.83 0.62 -9.42
CA GLN A 298 4.87 0.25 -10.46
C GLN A 298 3.63 1.15 -10.61
N MET A 299 3.88 2.34 -11.16
CA MET A 299 2.85 3.20 -11.75
C MET A 299 2.09 2.43 -12.84
N GLY A 300 0.81 2.13 -12.60
CA GLY A 300 -0.14 1.77 -13.66
C GLY A 300 -0.29 2.94 -14.65
N GLU A 301 -0.64 2.62 -15.91
CA GLU A 301 -0.51 3.43 -17.13
C GLU A 301 -1.17 4.84 -17.16
N LYS A 302 -1.81 5.32 -16.10
CA LYS A 302 -2.52 6.61 -16.11
C LYS A 302 -2.32 7.42 -14.83
N LEU A 303 -1.14 7.99 -14.68
CA LEU A 303 -0.91 9.14 -13.80
C LEU A 303 -0.90 10.42 -14.64
N GLY A 304 -2.03 11.11 -14.65
CA GLY A 304 -2.16 12.47 -15.18
C GLY A 304 -3.14 13.21 -14.29
N GLU A 305 -2.82 14.47 -13.99
CA GLU A 305 -3.68 15.40 -13.25
C GLU A 305 -5.15 15.24 -13.67
N ALA A 306 -6.02 14.95 -12.70
CA ALA A 306 -7.46 15.11 -12.83
C ALA A 306 -7.85 16.55 -12.47
#